data_AF-A0A9D8DTZ5-F1
#
_entry.id   AF-A0A9D8DTZ5-F1
#
_cell.length_a   1.000
_cell.length_b   1.000
_cell.length_c   1.000
_cell.angle_alpha   90.00
_cell.angle_beta   90.00
_cell.angle_gamma   90.00
#
_symmetry.space_group_name_H-M   'P 1'
#
loop_
_entity.id
_entity.type
_entity.pdbx_description
1 polymer ?
#
loop_
_entity_poly.entity_id
_entity_poly.type
_entity_poly.pdbx_seq_one_letter_code
_entity_poly.pdbx_strand_id
1 'polypeptide(L)'
;MTSFPQSGGAVQPDLPLAVPAWLPPVEPTGDPRVDAALDRLAELEGSPVVEHVEIFSDIHVRLTGALADLGDEVPDAASDDLR
;
A
#
# COMPACT_ATOMS: atom_id res chain seq x y z
N MET A 1 -19.11 -33.00 -18.22
CA MET A 1 -19.26 -31.78 -19.02
C MET A 1 -19.99 -30.76 -18.14
N THR A 2 -19.29 -30.24 -17.13
CA THR A 2 -19.90 -29.43 -16.07
C THR A 2 -19.81 -27.96 -16.47
N SER A 3 -20.95 -27.37 -16.80
CA SER A 3 -21.09 -25.96 -17.16
C SER A 3 -21.10 -25.12 -15.88
N PHE A 4 -20.15 -24.18 -15.74
CA PHE A 4 -20.18 -23.17 -14.70
C PHE A 4 -21.07 -22.00 -15.17
N PRO A 5 -21.98 -21.48 -14.33
CA PRO A 5 -22.76 -20.30 -14.70
C PRO A 5 -21.82 -19.10 -14.82
N GLN A 6 -21.78 -18.51 -16.02
CA GLN A 6 -21.10 -17.24 -16.24
C GLN A 6 -21.79 -16.17 -15.41
N SER A 7 -21.25 -15.87 -14.23
CA SER A 7 -21.57 -14.68 -13.47
C SER A 7 -20.89 -13.48 -14.14
N GLY A 8 -21.37 -13.11 -15.32
CA GLY A 8 -21.08 -11.83 -15.95
C GLY A 8 -21.87 -10.72 -15.28
N GLY A 9 -21.69 -10.56 -13.96
CA GLY A 9 -22.17 -9.37 -13.25
C GLY A 9 -21.43 -8.17 -13.83
N ALA A 10 -22.19 -7.20 -14.34
CA ALA A 10 -21.68 -6.04 -15.04
C ALA A 10 -20.44 -5.44 -14.34
N VAL A 11 -19.34 -5.33 -15.09
CA VAL A 11 -18.32 -4.33 -14.80
C VAL A 11 -19.06 -3.00 -14.63
N GLN A 12 -18.94 -2.35 -13.48
CA GLN A 12 -19.44 -0.98 -13.31
C GLN A 12 -18.25 -0.02 -13.39
N PRO A 13 -17.82 0.42 -14.59
CA PRO A 13 -16.84 1.49 -14.72
C PRO A 13 -17.58 2.82 -14.95
N ASP A 14 -18.44 3.24 -14.01
CA ASP A 14 -19.06 4.58 -14.08
C ASP A 14 -19.50 5.09 -12.71
N LEU A 15 -18.68 4.86 -11.69
CA LEU A 15 -18.68 5.74 -10.52
C LEU A 15 -17.38 6.54 -10.61
N PRO A 16 -17.40 7.87 -10.62
CA PRO A 16 -16.19 8.59 -10.28
C PRO A 16 -15.77 8.05 -8.91
N LEU A 17 -14.53 7.57 -8.78
CA LEU A 17 -13.92 7.29 -7.49
C LEU A 17 -13.70 8.64 -6.77
N ALA A 18 -14.79 9.35 -6.50
CA ALA A 18 -14.77 10.57 -5.72
C ALA A 18 -14.41 10.15 -4.31
N VAL A 19 -13.25 10.59 -3.84
CA VAL A 19 -12.82 10.43 -2.45
C VAL A 19 -13.95 10.99 -1.59
N PRO A 20 -14.64 10.17 -0.77
CA PRO A 20 -15.79 10.65 -0.03
C PRO A 20 -15.37 11.77 0.91
N ALA A 21 -16.16 12.85 0.97
CA ALA A 21 -15.83 14.06 1.74
C ALA A 21 -15.67 13.85 3.27
N TRP A 22 -15.99 12.66 3.78
CA TRP A 22 -15.74 12.29 5.18
C TRP A 22 -14.34 11.74 5.43
N LEU A 23 -13.59 11.36 4.38
CA LEU A 23 -12.21 10.92 4.53
C LEU A 23 -11.37 12.12 4.95
N PRO A 24 -10.66 12.04 6.09
CA PRO A 24 -9.69 13.06 6.44
C PRO A 24 -8.58 13.11 5.38
N PRO A 25 -7.98 14.29 5.15
CA PRO A 25 -6.79 14.38 4.30
C PRO A 25 -5.70 13.47 4.85
N VAL A 26 -4.88 12.90 3.98
CA VAL A 26 -3.72 12.11 4.42
C VAL A 26 -2.69 13.07 5.01
N GLU A 27 -2.54 13.08 6.33
CA GLU A 27 -1.43 13.77 6.98
C GLU A 27 -0.11 13.02 6.75
N PRO A 28 1.02 13.73 6.56
CA PRO A 28 2.33 13.11 6.47
C PRO A 28 2.61 12.32 7.76
N THR A 29 3.13 11.12 7.59
CA THR A 29 3.39 10.17 8.67
C THR A 29 4.58 10.58 9.53
N GLY A 30 5.43 11.48 9.02
CA GLY A 30 6.64 11.96 9.69
C GLY A 30 7.87 11.10 9.43
N ASP A 31 7.72 9.93 8.80
CA ASP A 31 8.86 9.17 8.26
C ASP A 31 9.05 9.53 6.77
N PRO A 32 10.19 10.11 6.38
CA PRO A 32 10.43 10.56 5.00
C PRO A 32 10.39 9.41 3.98
N ARG A 33 10.64 8.16 4.41
CA ARG A 33 10.59 6.98 3.54
C ARG A 33 9.14 6.57 3.27
N VAL A 34 8.29 6.66 4.29
CA VAL A 34 6.86 6.37 4.17
C VAL A 34 6.16 7.46 3.35
N ASP A 35 6.47 8.72 3.61
CA ASP A 35 5.89 9.85 2.87
C ASP A 35 6.29 9.81 1.38
N ALA A 36 7.55 9.48 1.07
CA ALA A 36 7.99 9.29 -0.33
C ALA A 36 7.30 8.11 -1.04
N ALA A 37 6.96 7.05 -0.31
CA ALA A 37 6.21 5.91 -0.85
C ALA A 37 4.74 6.28 -1.12
N LEU A 38 4.14 7.10 -0.28
CA LEU A 38 2.78 7.62 -0.46
C LEU A 38 2.68 8.61 -1.63
N ASP A 39 3.67 9.48 -1.81
CA ASP A 39 3.75 10.35 -2.99
C ASP A 39 3.81 9.52 -4.28
N ARG A 40 4.64 8.45 -4.30
CA ARG A 40 4.72 7.55 -5.45
C ARG A 40 3.41 6.79 -5.71
N LEU A 41 2.66 6.49 -4.65
CA LEU A 41 1.34 5.88 -4.77
C LEU A 41 0.32 6.84 -5.40
N ALA A 42 0.39 8.14 -5.08
CA ALA A 42 -0.48 9.14 -5.68
C ALA A 42 -0.27 9.27 -7.20
N GLU A 43 0.94 9.03 -7.70
CA GLU A 43 1.26 9.05 -9.14
C GLU A 43 0.61 7.90 -9.93
N LEU A 44 0.07 6.86 -9.26
CA LEU A 44 -0.71 5.82 -9.92
C LEU A 44 -2.05 6.32 -10.45
N GLU A 45 -2.57 7.43 -9.89
CA GLU A 45 -3.78 8.07 -10.37
C GLU A 45 -3.54 8.64 -11.78
N GLY A 46 -3.93 7.88 -12.80
CA GLY A 46 -3.73 8.22 -14.22
C GLY A 46 -2.70 7.36 -14.96
N SER A 47 -1.96 6.50 -14.25
CA SER A 47 -1.07 5.50 -14.85
C SER A 47 -1.88 4.35 -15.48
N PRO A 48 -1.43 3.73 -16.59
CA PRO A 48 -2.09 2.56 -17.13
C PRO A 48 -2.03 1.37 -16.14
N VAL A 49 -3.12 0.61 -16.06
CA VAL A 49 -3.29 -0.51 -15.11
C VAL A 49 -2.18 -1.57 -15.23
N VAL A 50 -1.59 -1.74 -16.40
CA VAL A 50 -0.48 -2.67 -16.63
C VAL A 50 0.77 -2.31 -15.82
N GLU A 51 0.98 -1.03 -15.53
CA GLU A 51 2.13 -0.52 -14.77
C GLU A 51 1.87 -0.52 -13.25
N HIS A 52 0.60 -0.64 -12.82
CA HIS A 52 0.22 -0.59 -11.41
C HIS A 52 0.86 -1.70 -10.59
N VAL A 53 1.01 -2.89 -11.17
CA VAL A 53 1.58 -4.06 -10.46
C VAL A 53 3.04 -3.82 -10.09
N GLU A 54 3.84 -3.30 -11.01
CA GLU A 54 5.26 -3.05 -10.76
C GLU A 54 5.44 -1.92 -9.73
N ILE A 55 4.67 -0.85 -9.87
CA ILE A 55 4.72 0.30 -8.97
C ILE A 55 4.24 -0.08 -7.56
N PHE A 56 3.15 -0.86 -7.44
CA PHE A 56 2.66 -1.32 -6.15
C PHE A 56 3.66 -2.26 -5.45
N SER A 57 4.32 -3.14 -6.22
CA SER A 57 5.36 -4.03 -5.69
C SER A 57 6.56 -3.26 -5.12
N ASP A 58 7.05 -2.24 -5.86
CA ASP A 58 8.15 -1.38 -5.39
C ASP A 58 7.76 -0.61 -4.11
N ILE A 59 6.56 -0.05 -4.06
CA ILE A 59 6.02 0.63 -2.87
C ILE A 59 5.96 -0.34 -1.68
N HIS A 60 5.47 -1.57 -1.90
CA HIS A 60 5.36 -2.57 -0.85
C HIS A 60 6.72 -2.94 -0.27
N VAL A 61 7.73 -3.16 -1.10
CA VAL A 61 9.11 -3.45 -0.67
C VAL A 61 9.69 -2.30 0.15
N ARG A 62 9.49 -1.04 -0.27
CA ARG A 62 10.00 0.13 0.45
C ARG A 62 9.35 0.30 1.82
N LEU A 63 8.02 0.18 1.89
CA LEU A 63 7.28 0.30 3.13
C LEU A 63 7.65 -0.81 4.12
N THR A 64 7.69 -2.05 3.65
CA THR A 64 8.10 -3.19 4.49
C THR A 64 9.56 -3.07 4.94
N GLY A 65 10.45 -2.56 4.10
CA GLY A 65 11.83 -2.26 4.49
C GLY A 65 11.92 -1.19 5.58
N ALA A 66 11.17 -0.09 5.46
CA ALA A 66 11.13 0.96 6.48
C ALA A 66 10.57 0.44 7.83
N LEU A 67 9.54 -0.42 7.78
CA LEU A 67 8.98 -1.05 8.97
C LEU A 67 9.93 -2.06 9.62
N ALA A 68 10.69 -2.82 8.81
CA ALA A 68 11.68 -3.78 9.32
C ALA A 68 12.83 -3.08 10.05
N ASP A 69 13.31 -1.95 9.52
CA ASP A 69 14.37 -1.12 10.11
C ASP A 69 13.96 -0.59 11.50
N LEU A 70 12.70 -0.16 11.66
CA LEU A 70 12.14 0.24 12.96
C LEU A 70 12.09 -0.92 13.98
N GLY A 71 11.93 -2.15 13.50
CA GLY A 71 11.91 -3.37 14.33
C GLY A 71 13.30 -3.84 14.77
N ASP A 72 14.35 -3.51 14.02
CA ASP A 72 15.75 -3.82 14.33
C ASP A 72 16.34 -2.84 15.37
N GLU A 73 15.78 -1.63 15.47
CA GLU A 73 16.13 -0.64 16.49
C GLU A 73 15.56 -0.95 17.89
N VAL A 74 14.92 -2.11 18.09
CA VAL A 74 14.60 -2.61 19.44
C VAL A 74 15.89 -3.16 20.05
N PRO A 75 16.49 -2.49 21.05
CA PRO A 75 17.73 -2.96 21.62
C PRO A 75 17.53 -4.36 22.22
N ASP A 76 18.47 -5.24 21.92
CA ASP A 76 18.70 -6.56 22.54
C ASP A 76 19.02 -6.46 24.06
N ALA A 77 18.59 -5.39 24.73
CA ALA A 77 18.80 -5.13 26.14
C ALA A 77 17.91 -5.99 27.07
N ALA A 78 16.96 -6.75 26.53
CA ALA A 78 16.12 -7.67 27.29
C ALA A 78 16.64 -9.13 27.29
N SER A 79 17.59 -9.47 26.42
CA SER A 79 18.10 -10.84 26.26
C SER A 79 19.25 -11.19 27.22
N ASP A 80 19.92 -10.18 27.81
CA ASP A 80 21.13 -10.36 28.64
C ASP A 80 20.84 -10.62 30.15
N ASP A 81 19.61 -10.43 30.63
CA ASP A 81 19.24 -10.60 32.05
C ASP A 81 18.83 -12.04 32.44
N LEU A 82 18.84 -12.99 31.49
CA LEU A 82 18.42 -14.39 31.72
C LEU A 82 19.53 -15.44 31.49
N ARG A 83 20.80 -15.07 31.55
CA ARG A 83 21.94 -16.00 31.36
C ARG A 83 22.80 -16.15 32.60
#